data_AF-A0A3M2AXS8-F1
#
_entry.id   AF-A0A3M2AXS8-F1
#
_cell.length_a   1.000
_cell.length_b   1.000
_cell.length_c   1.000
_cell.angle_alpha   90.00
_cell.angle_beta   90.00
_cell.angle_gamma   90.00
#
_symmetry.space_group_name_H-M   'P 1'
#
loop_
_entity.id
_entity.type
_entity.pdbx_description
1 polymer ?
#
loop_
_entity_poly.entity_id
_entity_poly.type
_entity_poly.pdbx_seq_one_letter_code
_entity_poly.pdbx_strand_id
1 'polypeptide(L)'
;MEELLLDLGYAGFAGFVVGFAVRRVLNFFLLLLGLYLLSLMWLASKGIVSVHWDQLFALFKGMFDSFSGFALGLAKKLAFAGSFAVGFAIGFKV
;
A
#
# COMPACT_ATOMS: atom_id res chain seq x y z
N MET A 1 32.29 -9.42 9.54
CA MET A 1 31.67 -9.29 8.21
C MET A 1 30.51 -10.28 7.98
N GLU A 2 30.48 -11.44 8.65
CA GLU A 2 29.35 -12.38 8.56
C GLU A 2 28.03 -11.88 9.17
N GLU A 3 28.06 -11.14 10.29
CA GLU A 3 26.84 -10.64 10.95
C GLU A 3 26.05 -9.64 10.09
N LEU A 4 26.74 -8.70 9.43
CA LEU A 4 26.11 -7.74 8.51
C LEU A 4 25.45 -8.43 7.32
N LEU A 5 26.02 -9.53 6.83
CA LEU A 5 25.51 -10.27 5.66
C LEU A 5 24.28 -11.10 6.02
N LEU A 6 24.28 -11.68 7.23
CA LEU A 6 23.12 -12.36 7.81
C LEU A 6 21.97 -11.38 8.11
N ASP A 7 22.27 -10.21 8.68
CA ASP A 7 21.28 -9.15 8.92
C ASP A 7 20.72 -8.58 7.61
N LEU A 8 21.56 -8.42 6.57
CA LEU A 8 21.12 -7.98 5.24
C LEU A 8 20.17 -9.00 4.60
N GLY A 9 20.50 -10.30 4.73
CA GLY A 9 19.67 -11.41 4.24
C GLY A 9 18.34 -11.51 4.97
N TYR A 10 18.35 -11.37 6.30
CA TYR A 10 17.14 -11.37 7.12
C TYR A 10 16.24 -10.16 6.78
N ALA A 11 16.81 -8.97 6.65
CA ALA A 11 16.09 -7.77 6.26
C ALA A 11 15.49 -7.89 4.85
N GLY A 12 16.20 -8.50 3.89
CA GLY A 12 15.67 -8.75 2.54
C GLY A 12 14.52 -9.75 2.53
N PHE A 13 14.63 -10.85 3.27
CA PHE A 13 13.56 -11.84 3.38
C PHE A 13 12.33 -11.26 4.10
N ALA A 14 12.55 -10.52 5.19
CA ALA A 14 11.49 -9.80 5.90
C ALA A 14 10.78 -8.80 4.97
N GLY A 15 11.56 -8.04 4.18
CA GLY A 15 11.03 -7.15 3.15
C GLY A 15 10.15 -7.89 2.16
N PHE A 16 10.61 -9.03 1.65
CA PHE A 16 9.85 -9.87 0.71
C PHE A 16 8.50 -10.34 1.28
N VAL A 17 8.49 -10.89 2.50
CA VAL A 17 7.26 -11.37 3.15
C VAL A 17 6.28 -10.21 3.37
N VAL A 18 6.77 -9.06 3.83
CA VAL A 18 5.95 -7.86 4.03
C VAL A 18 5.39 -7.36 2.71
N GLY A 19 6.21 -7.26 1.66
CA GLY A 19 5.78 -6.83 0.33
C GLY A 19 4.67 -7.73 -0.25
N PHE A 20 4.83 -9.04 -0.10
CA PHE A 20 3.85 -10.03 -0.54
C PHE A 20 2.52 -9.91 0.23
N ALA A 21 2.60 -9.76 1.56
CA ALA A 21 1.42 -9.55 2.39
C ALA A 21 0.67 -8.27 2.01
N VAL A 22 1.38 -7.16 1.80
CA VAL A 22 0.79 -5.88 1.40
C VAL A 22 0.07 -6.02 0.06
N ARG A 23 0.66 -6.67 -0.95
CA ARG A 23 0.00 -6.89 -2.24
C ARG A 23 -1.31 -7.66 -2.10
N ARG A 24 -1.32 -8.72 -1.30
CA ARG A 24 -2.54 -9.51 -1.08
C ARG A 24 -3.64 -8.66 -0.45
N VAL A 25 -3.31 -7.86 0.56
CA VAL A 25 -4.24 -6.95 1.24
C VAL A 25 -4.74 -5.88 0.28
N LEU A 26 -3.86 -5.25 -0.51
CA LEU A 26 -4.24 -4.23 -1.48
C LEU A 26 -5.19 -4.77 -2.54
N ASN A 27 -4.92 -5.95 -3.11
CA ASN A 27 -5.81 -6.56 -4.09
C ASN A 27 -7.20 -6.82 -3.51
N PHE A 28 -7.27 -7.31 -2.27
CA PHE A 28 -8.55 -7.52 -1.60
C PHE A 28 -9.27 -6.20 -1.29
N PHE A 29 -8.53 -5.20 -0.82
CA PHE A 29 -9.06 -3.86 -0.56
C PHE A 29 -9.58 -3.19 -1.84
N LEU A 30 -8.83 -3.25 -2.94
CA LEU A 30 -9.23 -2.72 -4.24
C LEU A 30 -10.49 -3.41 -4.78
N LEU A 31 -10.60 -4.73 -4.59
CA LEU A 31 -11.81 -5.46 -4.96
C LEU A 31 -13.02 -5.00 -4.16
N LEU A 32 -12.91 -4.88 -2.84
CA LEU A 32 -13.98 -4.37 -1.99
C LEU A 32 -14.33 -2.92 -2.32
N LEU A 33 -13.32 -2.08 -2.56
CA LEU A 33 -13.49 -0.68 -2.91
C LEU A 33 -14.20 -0.51 -4.26
N GLY A 34 -13.80 -1.30 -5.26
CA GLY A 34 -14.46 -1.33 -6.56
C GLY A 34 -15.91 -1.78 -6.45
N LEU A 35 -16.17 -2.84 -5.69
CA LEU A 35 -17.54 -3.33 -5.44
C LEU A 35 -18.40 -2.27 -4.74
N TYR A 36 -17.84 -1.58 -3.74
CA TYR A 36 -18.50 -0.49 -3.04
C TYR A 36 -18.84 0.67 -3.97
N LEU A 37 -17.87 1.12 -4.79
CA LEU A 37 -18.09 2.17 -5.79
C LEU A 37 -19.15 1.76 -6.81
N LEU A 38 -19.14 0.50 -7.26
CA LEU A 38 -20.13 -0.03 -8.20
C LEU A 38 -21.55 0.03 -7.60
N SER A 39 -21.69 -0.38 -6.34
CA SER A 39 -22.95 -0.32 -5.59
C SER A 39 -23.44 1.12 -5.45
N LEU A 40 -22.53 2.05 -5.13
CA LEU A 40 -22.83 3.47 -5.00
C LEU A 40 -23.28 4.09 -6.33
N MET A 41 -22.62 3.74 -7.44
CA MET A 41 -22.97 4.21 -8.78
C MET A 41 -24.34 3.69 -9.22
N TRP A 42 -24.69 2.47 -8.83
CA TRP A 42 -26.02 1.91 -9.09
C TRP A 42 -27.13 2.59 -8.27
N LEU A 43 -26.87 2.96 -7.01
CA LEU A 43 -27.81 3.75 -6.21
C LEU A 43 -27.93 5.19 -6.70
N ALA A 44 -26.82 5.76 -7.18
CA ALA A 44 -26.78 7.10 -7.76
C ALA A 44 -27.58 7.18 -9.06
N SER A 45 -27.51 6.17 -9.94
CA SER A 45 -28.30 6.15 -11.18
C SER A 45 -29.81 6.05 -10.93
N LYS A 46 -30.23 5.51 -9.78
CA LYS A 46 -31.62 5.51 -9.32
C LYS A 46 -32.05 6.78 -8.60
N GLY A 47 -31.13 7.75 -8.41
CA GLY A 47 -31.40 9.00 -7.72
C GLY A 47 -31.57 8.86 -6.20
N ILE A 48 -31.20 7.71 -5.61
CA ILE A 48 -31.33 7.45 -4.18
C ILE A 48 -30.20 8.12 -3.39
N VAL A 49 -29.02 8.27 -4.00
CA VAL A 49 -27.81 8.82 -3.35
C VAL A 49 -27.09 9.81 -4.27
N SER A 50 -26.68 10.96 -3.73
CA SER A 50 -25.82 11.94 -4.41
C SER A 50 -24.34 11.65 -4.11
N VAL A 51 -23.54 11.31 -5.13
CA VAL A 51 -22.11 11.04 -4.98
C VAL A 51 -21.31 12.33 -5.23
N HIS A 52 -20.60 12.81 -4.21
CA HIS A 52 -19.73 14.00 -4.30
C HIS A 52 -18.30 13.59 -4.64
N TRP A 53 -17.98 13.57 -5.93
CA TRP A 53 -16.67 13.10 -6.43
C TRP A 53 -15.50 13.90 -5.86
N ASP A 54 -15.63 15.22 -5.71
CA ASP A 54 -14.57 16.09 -5.19
C ASP A 54 -14.15 15.71 -3.76
N GLN A 55 -15.13 15.44 -2.90
CA GLN A 55 -14.88 15.03 -1.51
C GLN A 55 -14.24 13.64 -1.47
N LEU A 56 -14.69 12.74 -2.34
CA LEU A 56 -14.12 11.40 -2.44
C LEU A 56 -12.65 11.45 -2.86
N PHE A 57 -12.31 12.26 -3.88
CA PHE A 57 -10.93 12.49 -4.29
C PHE A 57 -10.08 13.13 -3.20
N ALA A 58 -10.63 14.09 -2.44
CA ALA A 58 -9.92 14.70 -1.32
C ALA A 58 -9.57 13.67 -0.22
N LEU A 59 -10.49 12.75 0.09
CA LEU A 59 -10.25 11.65 1.03
C LEU A 59 -9.12 10.73 0.54
N PHE A 60 -9.18 10.30 -0.73
CA PHE A 60 -8.11 9.47 -1.31
C PHE A 60 -6.76 10.17 -1.31
N LYS A 61 -6.74 11.46 -1.67
CA LYS A 61 -5.51 12.27 -1.66
C LYS A 61 -4.92 12.37 -0.26
N GLY A 62 -5.74 12.63 0.76
CA GLY A 62 -5.30 12.66 2.16
C GLY A 62 -4.73 11.32 2.65
N MET A 63 -5.33 10.19 2.25
CA MET A 63 -4.80 8.86 2.53
C MET A 63 -3.45 8.62 1.84
N PHE A 64 -3.31 9.01 0.57
CA PHE A 64 -2.08 8.85 -0.19
C PHE A 64 -0.95 9.73 0.34
N ASP A 65 -1.24 10.99 0.69
CA ASP A 65 -0.27 11.91 1.30
C ASP A 65 0.20 11.38 2.67
N SER A 66 -0.71 10.82 3.47
CA SER A 66 -0.37 10.18 4.75
C SER A 66 0.52 8.94 4.56
N PHE A 67 0.17 8.08 3.60
CA PHE A 67 0.94 6.88 3.28
C PHE A 67 2.33 7.22 2.74
N SER A 68 2.42 8.19 1.83
CA SER A 68 3.70 8.65 1.29
C SER A 68 4.57 9.30 2.36
N GLY A 69 4.01 10.10 3.26
CA GLY A 69 4.72 10.65 4.41
C GLY A 69 5.26 9.57 5.35
N PHE A 70 4.46 8.54 5.64
CA PHE A 70 4.89 7.37 6.41
C PHE A 70 5.99 6.60 5.71
N ALA A 71 5.83 6.29 4.42
CA ALA A 71 6.81 5.57 3.61
C ALA A 71 8.14 6.34 3.52
N LEU A 72 8.07 7.66 3.34
CA LEU A 72 9.25 8.53 3.32
C LEU A 72 9.93 8.60 4.70
N GLY A 73 9.15 8.63 5.78
CA GLY A 73 9.64 8.57 7.16
C GLY A 73 10.34 7.24 7.48
N LEU A 74 9.76 6.12 7.03
CA LEU A 74 10.39 4.81 7.11
C LEU A 74 11.65 4.74 6.26
N ALA A 75 11.62 5.21 5.01
CA ALA A 75 12.77 5.20 4.11
C ALA A 75 13.95 6.00 4.68
N LYS A 76 13.69 7.15 5.31
CA LYS A 76 14.72 7.95 5.99
C LYS A 76 15.31 7.24 7.21
N LYS A 77 14.49 6.53 8.00
CA LYS A 77 14.94 5.77 9.18
C LYS A 77 15.64 4.46 8.79
N LEU A 78 15.26 3.86 7.68
CA LEU A 78 15.75 2.60 7.13
C LEU A 78 16.78 2.81 6.02
N ALA A 79 17.39 4.00 5.88
CA ALA A 79 18.37 4.31 4.83
C ALA A 79 19.60 3.36 4.80
N PHE A 80 19.77 2.52 5.82
CA PHE A 80 20.75 1.42 5.89
C PHE A 80 20.24 0.05 5.37
N ALA A 81 18.94 -0.13 5.12
CA ALA A 81 18.29 -1.39 4.79
C ALA A 81 17.96 -1.51 3.29
N GLY A 82 18.94 -1.28 2.42
CA GLY A 82 18.78 -1.43 0.97
C GLY A 82 18.26 -2.82 0.57
N SER A 83 18.66 -3.87 1.30
CA SER A 83 18.14 -5.23 1.07
C SER A 83 16.66 -5.37 1.40
N PHE A 84 16.17 -4.71 2.44
CA PHE A 84 14.74 -4.69 2.77
C PHE A 84 13.93 -4.04 1.65
N ALA A 85 14.38 -2.90 1.13
CA ALA A 85 13.68 -2.21 0.05
C ALA A 85 13.62 -3.07 -1.24
N VAL A 86 14.73 -3.73 -1.59
CA VAL A 86 14.79 -4.66 -2.73
C VAL A 86 13.89 -5.87 -2.49
N GLY A 87 13.98 -6.50 -1.31
CA GLY A 87 13.13 -7.62 -0.93
C GLY A 87 11.64 -7.25 -0.97
N PHE A 88 11.28 -6.10 -0.42
CA PHE A 88 9.93 -5.55 -0.43
C PHE A 88 9.42 -5.29 -1.84
N ALA A 89 10.20 -4.63 -2.70
CA ALA A 89 9.80 -4.37 -4.07
C ALA A 89 9.55 -5.67 -4.86
N ILE A 90 10.38 -6.69 -4.65
CA ILE A 90 10.20 -8.01 -5.25
C ILE A 90 8.94 -8.67 -4.69
N GLY A 91 8.79 -8.73 -3.36
CA GLY A 91 7.63 -9.32 -2.70
C GLY A 91 6.32 -8.65 -3.09
N PHE A 92 6.32 -7.33 -3.26
CA PHE A 92 5.18 -6.56 -3.74
C PHE A 92 4.86 -6.83 -5.22
N LYS A 93 5.85 -7.23 -6.02
CA LYS A 93 5.65 -7.58 -7.44
C LYS A 93 5.15 -9.02 -7.63
N VAL A 94 5.34 -9.91 -6.66
CA VAL A 94 4.83 -11.29 -6.66
C VAL A 94 3.37 -11.31 -6.19
#